data_AF-A0A7W1MZB0-F1
#
_entry.id   AF-A0A7W1MZB0-F1
#
_cell.length_a   1.000
_cell.length_b   1.000
_cell.length_c   1.000
_cell.angle_alpha   90.00
_cell.angle_beta   90.00
_cell.angle_gamma   90.00
#
_symmetry.space_group_name_H-M   'P 1'
#
loop_
_entity.id
_entity.type
_entity.pdbx_description
1 polymer ?
#
loop_
_entity_poly.entity_id
_entity_poly.type
_entity_poly.pdbx_seq_one_letter_code
_entity_poly.pdbx_strand_id
1 'polypeptide(L)'
;YYALIRRSSNPQLHAMLRKVIQDERRHFAFYRAQARARLENAPPRVRALIRWVFENVWSPVGTGPKSEEEVDALALYLFGDSDEGREQARSIDAMVSEMPGLEGLTLLGDVVDRAVERARATPGYAGVPTAAASSATSGTPMALSRRDSDRNAKPLISVEV
;
A
#
# COMPACT_ATOMS: atom_id res chain seq x y z
N TYR A 1 -1.86 -3.16 -4.83
CA TYR A 1 -0.88 -3.20 -5.94
C TYR A 1 -0.33 -1.83 -6.34
N TYR A 2 -1.17 -0.81 -6.54
CA TYR A 2 -0.69 0.55 -6.82
C TYR A 2 0.30 1.09 -5.77
N ALA A 3 0.03 0.85 -4.48
CA ALA A 3 0.97 1.14 -3.39
C ALA A 3 2.36 0.52 -3.62
N LEU A 4 2.41 -0.75 -4.05
CA LEU A 4 3.68 -1.45 -4.30
C LEU A 4 4.41 -0.92 -5.55
N ILE A 5 3.67 -0.52 -6.59
CA ILE A 5 4.25 0.16 -7.76
C ILE A 5 4.94 1.46 -7.33
N ARG A 6 4.28 2.27 -6.49
CA ARG A 6 4.84 3.52 -5.96
C ARG A 6 6.13 3.30 -5.16
N ARG A 7 6.21 2.20 -4.43
CA ARG A 7 7.36 1.84 -3.58
C ARG A 7 8.52 1.17 -4.34
N SER A 8 8.35 0.84 -5.61
CA SER A 8 9.35 0.10 -6.39
C SER A 8 9.79 0.88 -7.62
N SER A 9 11.08 0.85 -7.93
CA SER A 9 11.64 1.37 -9.18
C SER A 9 11.85 0.28 -10.24
N ASN A 10 11.50 -0.97 -9.95
CA ASN A 10 11.77 -2.10 -10.84
C ASN A 10 10.75 -2.17 -12.00
N PRO A 11 11.18 -2.01 -13.27
CA PRO A 11 10.28 -1.92 -14.41
C PRO A 11 9.59 -3.26 -14.73
N GLN A 12 10.25 -4.40 -14.48
CA GLN A 12 9.66 -5.73 -14.69
C GLN A 12 8.55 -6.00 -13.67
N LEU A 13 8.77 -5.65 -12.41
CA LEU A 13 7.75 -5.74 -11.37
C LEU A 13 6.54 -4.86 -11.72
N HIS A 14 6.77 -3.63 -12.20
CA HIS A 14 5.68 -2.76 -12.65
C HIS A 14 4.87 -3.39 -13.77
N ALA A 15 5.53 -3.96 -14.78
CA ALA A 15 4.84 -4.61 -15.90
C ALA A 15 3.97 -5.80 -15.42
N MET A 16 4.48 -6.60 -14.49
CA MET A 16 3.71 -7.70 -13.89
C MET A 16 2.53 -7.20 -13.05
N LEU A 17 2.77 -6.24 -12.17
CA LEU A 17 1.73 -5.70 -11.29
C LEU A 17 0.59 -5.02 -12.07
N ARG A 18 0.89 -4.35 -13.19
CA ARG A 18 -0.14 -3.77 -14.06
C ARG A 18 -1.08 -4.82 -14.65
N LYS A 19 -0.56 -6.00 -15.04
CA LYS A 19 -1.37 -7.12 -15.52
C LYS A 19 -2.27 -7.66 -14.40
N VAL A 20 -1.69 -7.90 -13.22
CA VAL A 20 -2.44 -8.35 -12.03
C VAL A 20 -3.55 -7.35 -11.68
N ILE A 21 -3.26 -6.05 -11.70
CA ILE A 21 -4.27 -5.01 -11.48
C ILE A 21 -5.42 -5.12 -12.49
N GLN A 22 -5.12 -5.34 -13.77
CA GLN A 22 -6.15 -5.45 -14.79
C GLN A 22 -7.09 -6.63 -14.54
N ASP A 23 -6.55 -7.76 -14.11
CA ASP A 23 -7.33 -8.96 -13.79
C ASP A 23 -8.17 -8.74 -12.53
N GLU A 24 -7.56 -8.22 -11.46
CA GLU A 24 -8.22 -7.99 -10.17
C GLU A 24 -9.34 -6.94 -10.25
N ARG A 25 -9.23 -5.97 -11.16
CA ARG A 25 -10.29 -4.97 -11.37
C ARG A 25 -11.61 -5.63 -11.76
N ARG A 26 -11.58 -6.67 -12.58
CA ARG A 26 -12.80 -7.38 -13.00
C ARG A 26 -13.39 -8.17 -11.84
N HIS A 27 -12.56 -8.88 -11.08
CA HIS A 27 -13.00 -9.63 -9.90
C HIS A 27 -13.60 -8.72 -8.85
N PHE A 28 -12.91 -7.62 -8.52
CA PHE A 28 -13.40 -6.64 -7.57
C PHE A 28 -14.74 -6.05 -8.01
N ALA A 29 -14.86 -5.63 -9.27
CA ALA A 29 -16.11 -5.07 -9.79
C ALA A 29 -17.28 -6.06 -9.69
N PHE A 30 -17.03 -7.33 -10.02
CA PHE A 30 -18.03 -8.40 -9.91
C PHE A 30 -18.49 -8.57 -8.46
N TYR A 31 -17.58 -8.78 -7.51
CA TYR A 31 -17.95 -9.00 -6.10
C TYR A 31 -18.59 -7.78 -5.47
N ARG A 32 -18.14 -6.57 -5.80
CA ARG A 32 -18.72 -5.33 -5.31
C ARG A 32 -20.17 -5.16 -5.80
N ALA A 33 -20.43 -5.40 -7.08
CA ALA A 33 -21.80 -5.36 -7.61
C ALA A 33 -22.71 -6.40 -6.94
N GLN A 34 -22.19 -7.62 -6.75
CA GLN A 34 -22.90 -8.71 -6.07
C GLN A 34 -23.18 -8.38 -4.58
N ALA A 35 -22.24 -7.75 -3.88
CA ALA A 35 -22.40 -7.34 -2.50
C ALA A 35 -23.44 -6.22 -2.37
N ARG A 36 -23.33 -5.17 -3.21
CA ARG A 36 -24.32 -4.07 -3.25
C ARG A 36 -25.73 -4.60 -3.51
N ALA A 37 -25.93 -5.40 -4.56
CA ALA A 37 -27.26 -5.93 -4.90
C ALA A 37 -27.86 -6.78 -3.77
N ARG A 38 -27.04 -7.54 -3.04
CA ARG A 38 -27.51 -8.31 -1.87
C ARG A 38 -27.87 -7.41 -0.69
N LEU A 39 -27.06 -6.37 -0.42
CA LEU A 39 -27.29 -5.43 0.69
C LEU A 39 -28.51 -4.53 0.44
N GLU A 40 -28.76 -4.12 -0.80
CA GLU A 40 -29.96 -3.35 -1.18
C GLU A 40 -31.24 -4.13 -0.85
N ASN A 41 -31.26 -5.43 -1.16
CA ASN A 41 -32.39 -6.32 -0.91
C ASN A 41 -32.41 -6.92 0.51
N ALA A 42 -31.36 -6.73 1.30
CA ALA A 42 -31.26 -7.30 2.63
C ALA A 42 -32.14 -6.55 3.66
N PRO A 43 -32.80 -7.26 4.59
CA PRO A 43 -33.47 -6.63 5.72
C PRO A 43 -32.49 -5.80 6.57
N PRO A 44 -32.93 -4.72 7.25
CA PRO A 44 -32.06 -3.86 8.06
C PRO A 44 -31.22 -4.62 9.10
N ARG A 45 -31.80 -5.65 9.74
CA ARG A 45 -31.09 -6.51 10.72
C ARG A 45 -29.90 -7.26 10.13
N VAL A 46 -29.98 -7.66 8.85
CA VAL A 46 -28.90 -8.38 8.17
C VAL A 46 -27.77 -7.40 7.83
N ARG A 47 -28.12 -6.19 7.36
CA ARG A 47 -27.11 -5.13 7.15
C ARG A 47 -26.39 -4.76 8.44
N ALA A 48 -27.13 -4.63 9.55
CA ALA A 48 -26.54 -4.37 10.86
C ALA A 48 -25.59 -5.49 11.32
N LEU A 49 -25.96 -6.75 11.11
CA LEU A 49 -25.08 -7.88 11.39
C LEU A 49 -23.80 -7.85 10.53
N ILE A 50 -23.93 -7.56 9.23
CA ILE A 50 -22.78 -7.48 8.32
C ILE A 50 -21.84 -6.34 8.75
N ARG A 51 -22.39 -5.16 9.07
CA ARG A 51 -21.61 -4.05 9.65
C ARG A 51 -20.85 -4.51 10.89
N TRP A 52 -21.54 -5.15 11.84
CA TRP A 52 -20.92 -5.65 13.06
C TRP A 52 -19.76 -6.64 12.77
N VAL A 53 -19.93 -7.54 11.80
CA VAL A 53 -18.85 -8.45 11.38
C VAL A 53 -17.65 -7.70 10.83
N PHE A 54 -17.86 -6.66 10.01
CA PHE A 54 -16.77 -5.83 9.50
C PHE A 54 -16.04 -5.05 10.60
N GLU A 55 -16.77 -4.53 11.59
CA GLU A 55 -16.18 -3.76 12.70
C GLU A 55 -15.38 -4.63 13.68
N ASN A 56 -15.81 -5.89 13.89
CA ASN A 56 -15.30 -6.69 15.01
C ASN A 56 -14.50 -7.93 14.60
N VAL A 57 -14.75 -8.48 13.42
CA VAL A 57 -14.21 -9.79 13.00
C VAL A 57 -13.29 -9.66 11.80
N TRP A 58 -13.50 -8.64 10.95
CA TRP A 58 -12.66 -8.45 9.78
C TRP A 58 -11.21 -8.13 10.17
N SER A 59 -10.29 -8.77 9.47
CA SER A 59 -8.86 -8.48 9.55
C SER A 59 -8.24 -8.56 8.16
N PRO A 60 -7.09 -7.91 7.93
CA PRO A 60 -6.35 -8.06 6.69
C PRO A 60 -6.04 -9.53 6.40
N VAL A 61 -6.18 -9.92 5.15
CA VAL A 61 -5.78 -11.26 4.71
C VAL A 61 -4.28 -11.42 4.93
N GLY A 62 -3.90 -12.45 5.70
CA GLY A 62 -2.52 -12.69 6.15
C GLY A 62 -2.35 -12.67 7.67
N THR A 63 -3.34 -12.18 8.44
CA THR A 63 -3.30 -12.05 9.91
C THR A 63 -3.31 -13.38 10.70
N GLY A 64 -3.30 -14.55 10.03
CA GLY A 64 -3.22 -15.86 10.68
C GLY A 64 -1.84 -16.53 10.57
N PRO A 65 -1.26 -16.62 9.36
CA PRO A 65 0.07 -17.20 9.18
C PRO A 65 1.23 -16.28 9.59
N LYS A 66 0.97 -14.98 9.79
CA LYS A 66 1.98 -13.95 10.06
C LYS A 66 1.80 -13.37 11.45
N SER A 67 2.91 -12.91 12.06
CA SER A 67 2.82 -12.17 13.31
C SER A 67 2.13 -10.82 13.10
N GLU A 68 1.58 -10.26 14.17
CA GLU A 68 0.97 -8.94 14.15
C GLU A 68 1.96 -7.86 13.67
N GLU A 69 3.22 -7.99 14.10
CA GLU A 69 4.31 -7.10 13.69
C GLU A 69 4.64 -7.20 12.19
N GLU A 70 4.60 -8.40 11.60
CA GLU A 70 4.80 -8.58 10.16
C GLU A 70 3.66 -7.95 9.34
N VAL A 71 2.42 -8.07 9.81
CA VAL A 71 1.25 -7.44 9.16
C VAL A 71 1.36 -5.93 9.23
N ASP A 72 1.74 -5.41 10.39
CA ASP A 72 1.96 -3.98 10.62
C ASP A 72 3.08 -3.42 9.76
N ALA A 73 4.21 -4.13 9.67
CA ALA A 73 5.33 -3.74 8.82
C ALA A 73 4.86 -3.54 7.38
N LEU A 74 4.01 -4.43 6.87
CA LEU A 74 3.45 -4.31 5.53
C LEU A 74 2.46 -3.15 5.41
N ALA A 75 1.55 -2.99 6.38
CA ALA A 75 0.58 -1.89 6.41
C ALA A 75 1.28 -0.52 6.43
N LEU A 76 2.28 -0.37 7.30
CA LEU A 76 3.10 0.84 7.41
C LEU A 76 3.92 1.08 6.16
N TYR A 77 4.53 0.04 5.59
CA TYR A 77 5.32 0.15 4.36
C TYR A 77 4.49 0.59 3.14
N LEU A 78 3.25 0.09 3.01
CA LEU A 78 2.41 0.35 1.84
C LEU A 78 1.54 1.61 1.97
N PHE A 79 1.04 1.90 3.17
CA PHE A 79 0.00 2.89 3.38
C PHE A 79 0.36 3.92 4.47
N GLY A 80 1.20 3.56 5.45
CA GLY A 80 1.62 4.46 6.52
C GLY A 80 2.82 5.36 6.17
N ASP A 81 3.42 5.21 4.99
CA ASP A 81 4.67 5.87 4.63
C ASP A 81 4.50 7.32 4.14
N SER A 82 3.31 7.69 3.65
CA SER A 82 3.03 9.03 3.13
C SER A 82 1.53 9.36 3.12
N ASP A 83 1.20 10.64 2.91
CA ASP A 83 -0.19 11.07 2.73
C ASP A 83 -0.86 10.43 1.52
N GLU A 84 -0.11 10.20 0.44
CA GLU A 84 -0.59 9.46 -0.73
C GLU A 84 -0.91 8.00 -0.39
N GLY A 85 -0.08 7.35 0.44
CA GLY A 85 -0.37 6.01 0.97
C GLY A 85 -1.67 5.98 1.78
N ARG A 86 -1.87 6.99 2.64
CA ARG A 86 -3.09 7.12 3.44
C ARG A 86 -4.32 7.41 2.59
N GLU A 87 -4.17 8.18 1.51
CA GLU A 87 -5.26 8.42 0.56
C GLU A 87 -5.64 7.14 -0.19
N GLN A 88 -4.66 6.31 -0.56
CA GLN A 88 -4.95 5.00 -1.16
C GLN A 88 -5.73 4.09 -0.20
N ALA A 89 -5.41 4.10 1.09
CA ALA A 89 -6.18 3.36 2.09
C ALA A 89 -7.62 3.90 2.21
N ARG A 90 -7.80 5.22 2.32
CA ARG A 90 -9.13 5.86 2.34
C ARG A 90 -9.95 5.56 1.10
N SER A 91 -9.35 5.54 -0.08
CA SER A 91 -10.04 5.20 -1.33
C SER A 91 -10.57 3.76 -1.31
N ILE A 92 -9.82 2.82 -0.73
CA ILE A 92 -10.28 1.44 -0.54
C ILE A 92 -11.49 1.39 0.39
N ASP A 93 -11.42 2.07 1.52
CA ASP A 93 -12.51 2.12 2.50
C ASP A 93 -13.76 2.80 1.92
N ALA A 94 -13.60 3.88 1.15
CA ALA A 94 -14.69 4.58 0.48
C ALA A 94 -15.49 3.64 -0.44
N MET A 95 -14.82 2.75 -1.19
CA MET A 95 -15.50 1.80 -2.05
C MET A 95 -16.38 0.80 -1.29
N VAL A 96 -16.02 0.49 -0.04
CA VAL A 96 -16.81 -0.34 0.89
C VAL A 96 -17.94 0.48 1.50
N SER A 97 -17.64 1.70 1.95
CA SER A 97 -18.59 2.63 2.56
C SER A 97 -19.73 3.05 1.63
N GLU A 98 -19.57 2.93 0.30
CA GLU A 98 -20.62 3.16 -0.69
C GLU A 98 -21.72 2.07 -0.72
N MET A 99 -21.55 0.98 0.03
CA MET A 99 -22.53 -0.11 0.10
C MET A 99 -23.59 0.15 1.18
N PRO A 100 -24.88 -0.17 0.91
CA PRO A 100 -25.95 0.11 1.85
C PRO A 100 -25.74 -0.56 3.21
N GLY A 101 -25.77 0.24 4.27
CA GLY A 101 -25.56 -0.22 5.64
C GLY A 101 -24.10 -0.45 6.02
N LEU A 102 -23.13 0.02 5.22
CA LEU A 102 -21.69 0.00 5.52
C LEU A 102 -21.06 1.40 5.52
N GLU A 103 -21.89 2.44 5.47
CA GLU A 103 -21.47 3.83 5.47
C GLU A 103 -20.59 4.14 6.69
N GLY A 104 -19.50 4.88 6.46
CA GLY A 104 -18.58 5.35 7.49
C GLY A 104 -17.54 4.33 7.95
N LEU A 105 -17.56 3.09 7.46
CA LEU A 105 -16.54 2.11 7.83
C LEU A 105 -15.16 2.47 7.27
N THR A 106 -14.13 2.37 8.13
CA THR A 106 -12.73 2.71 7.83
C THR A 106 -11.81 1.50 8.07
N LEU A 107 -12.03 0.40 7.35
CA LEU A 107 -11.36 -0.88 7.60
C LEU A 107 -9.83 -0.82 7.51
N LEU A 108 -9.31 -0.41 6.35
CA LEU A 108 -7.87 -0.38 6.11
C LEU A 108 -7.22 0.82 6.82
N GLY A 109 -7.93 1.95 6.90
CA GLY A 109 -7.54 3.10 7.71
C GLY A 109 -7.28 2.72 9.16
N ASP A 110 -8.23 2.05 9.81
CA ASP A 110 -8.13 1.63 11.22
C ASP A 110 -6.98 0.63 11.45
N VAL A 111 -6.68 -0.22 10.47
CA VAL A 111 -5.51 -1.11 10.53
C VAL A 111 -4.22 -0.31 10.51
N VAL A 112 -4.11 0.65 9.58
CA VAL A 112 -2.91 1.50 9.46
C VAL A 112 -2.73 2.37 10.70
N ASP A 113 -3.78 2.97 11.22
CA ASP A 113 -3.71 3.84 12.38
C ASP A 113 -3.31 3.06 13.64
N ARG A 114 -3.86 1.86 13.86
CA ARG A 114 -3.42 0.97 14.95
C ARG A 114 -1.95 0.55 14.81
N ALA A 115 -1.47 0.33 13.59
CA ALA A 115 -0.07 0.00 13.35
C ALA A 115 0.85 1.20 13.65
N VAL A 116 0.42 2.42 13.30
CA VAL A 116 1.14 3.66 13.62
C VAL A 116 1.20 3.86 15.13
N GLU A 117 0.11 3.63 15.86
CA GLU A 117 0.06 3.72 17.32
C GLU A 117 1.05 2.75 17.98
N ARG A 118 1.05 1.48 17.54
CA ARG A 118 2.00 0.47 18.05
C ARG A 118 3.45 0.81 17.74
N ALA A 119 3.75 1.27 16.53
CA ALA A 119 5.09 1.71 16.15
C ALA A 119 5.57 2.92 16.95
N ARG A 120 4.66 3.84 17.33
CA ARG A 120 5.00 4.98 18.21
C ARG A 120 5.26 4.55 19.65
N ALA A 121 4.53 3.55 20.14
CA ALA A 121 4.69 3.06 21.50
C ALA A 121 5.95 2.18 21.68
N THR A 122 6.41 1.52 20.61
CA THR A 122 7.47 0.51 20.67
C THR A 122 8.63 0.85 19.72
N PRO A 123 9.77 1.34 20.24
CA PRO A 123 10.93 1.65 19.41
C PRO A 123 11.43 0.46 18.59
N GLY A 124 11.59 0.65 17.27
CA GLY A 124 12.07 -0.39 16.34
C GLY A 124 11.02 -1.39 15.87
N TYR A 125 9.77 -1.28 16.35
CA TYR A 125 8.67 -2.13 15.94
C TYR A 125 8.40 -2.05 14.44
N ALA A 126 8.08 -3.19 13.83
CA ALA A 126 7.71 -3.31 12.43
C ALA A 126 8.79 -2.76 11.47
N GLY A 127 10.05 -2.71 11.92
CA GLY A 127 11.19 -2.18 11.17
C GLY A 127 11.14 -0.66 10.95
N VAL A 128 10.27 0.07 11.66
CA VAL A 128 10.20 1.53 11.57
C VAL A 128 11.42 2.13 12.29
N PRO A 129 12.25 2.94 11.61
CA PRO A 129 13.40 3.57 12.25
C PRO A 129 12.94 4.45 13.41
N THR A 130 13.59 4.33 14.57
CA THR A 130 13.38 5.26 15.67
C THR A 130 13.86 6.65 15.25
N ALA A 131 13.18 7.72 15.64
CA ALA A 131 13.55 9.11 15.30
C ALA A 131 15.02 9.47 15.61
N ALA A 132 15.65 8.80 16.59
CA ALA A 132 17.07 8.93 16.90
C ALA A 132 18.02 8.37 15.81
N ALA A 133 17.55 7.46 14.96
CA ALA A 133 18.32 6.88 13.85
C ALA A 133 18.19 7.68 12.54
N SER A 134 17.09 8.42 12.35
CA SER A 134 16.88 9.23 11.13
C SER A 134 17.72 10.51 11.08
N SER A 135 18.22 11.00 12.23
CA SER A 135 19.09 12.18 12.29
C SER A 135 20.56 11.88 11.97
N ALA A 136 20.95 10.61 11.84
CA ALA A 136 22.34 10.22 11.56
C ALA A 136 22.70 10.18 10.06
N THR A 137 21.71 10.27 9.16
CA THR A 137 21.92 10.15 7.71
C THR A 137 21.68 11.47 6.99
N SER A 138 22.48 12.48 7.33
CA SER A 138 22.56 13.72 6.55
C SER A 138 24.01 14.19 6.51
N GLY A 139 24.70 13.88 5.41
CA GLY A 139 25.95 14.55 5.03
C GLY A 139 27.15 13.63 4.86
N THR A 140 27.33 13.10 3.65
CA THR A 140 28.62 13.15 2.92
C THR A 140 28.33 12.84 1.45
N PRO A 141 28.48 13.79 0.50
CA PRO A 141 28.47 13.43 -0.91
C PRO A 141 29.74 12.63 -1.22
N MET A 142 29.55 11.39 -1.68
CA MET A 142 30.63 10.53 -2.16
C MET A 142 31.25 11.18 -3.39
N ALA A 143 32.44 11.78 -3.23
CA ALA A 143 33.22 12.34 -4.31
C ALA A 143 33.65 11.22 -5.27
N LEU A 144 33.04 11.17 -6.45
CA LEU A 144 33.51 10.35 -7.56
C LEU A 144 34.83 10.95 -8.08
N SER A 145 35.93 10.32 -7.68
CA SER A 145 37.27 10.57 -8.21
C SER A 145 37.26 10.40 -9.72
N ARG A 146 37.46 11.50 -10.46
CA ARG A 146 37.89 11.46 -11.87
C ARG A 146 39.17 10.64 -11.95
N ARG A 147 39.17 9.59 -12.76
CA ARG A 147 40.40 9.02 -13.32
C ARG A 147 40.39 9.29 -14.81
N ASP A 148 41.38 10.09 -15.21
CA ASP A 148 41.88 10.18 -16.56
C ASP A 148 42.24 8.80 -17.08
N SER A 149 41.74 8.50 -18.27
CA SER A 149 42.45 7.62 -19.20
C SER A 149 42.00 7.96 -20.62
N ASP A 150 42.59 9.04 -21.14
CA ASP A 150 42.81 9.18 -22.58
C ASP A 150 43.56 7.96 -23.12
N ARG A 151 43.00 7.34 -24.15
CA ARG A 151 43.73 6.83 -25.33
C ARG A 151 42.76 6.20 -26.36
N ASN A 152 42.65 6.88 -27.52
CA ASN A 152 42.42 6.36 -28.88
C ASN A 152 41.15 5.51 -29.17
N ALA A 153 40.33 5.71 -30.22
CA ALA A 153 40.46 6.48 -31.45
C ALA A 153 39.11 6.59 -32.22
N LYS A 154 38.95 7.75 -32.87
CA LYS A 154 38.24 8.13 -34.13
C LYS A 154 36.69 8.13 -34.28
N PRO A 155 36.13 9.14 -35.00
CA PRO A 155 34.69 9.41 -35.08
C PRO A 155 34.05 8.89 -36.37
N LEU A 156 32.74 8.61 -36.37
CA LEU A 156 31.94 8.47 -37.60
C LEU A 156 30.47 8.91 -37.37
N ILE A 157 30.21 10.14 -37.82
CA ILE A 157 29.10 10.63 -38.65
C ILE A 157 27.64 10.34 -38.22
N SER A 158 26.90 11.45 -38.01
CA SER A 158 25.45 11.58 -37.98
C SER A 158 24.78 11.20 -39.31
N VAL A 159 23.64 10.49 -39.25
CA VAL A 159 22.58 10.59 -40.25
C VAL A 159 21.23 10.44 -39.54
N GLU A 160 20.45 11.52 -39.51
CA GLU A 160 18.98 11.49 -39.41
C GLU A 160 18.41 11.08 -40.77
N VAL A 161 17.40 10.18 -40.75
CA VAL A 161 16.20 10.23 -41.60
C VAL A 161 15.03 9.70 -40.77
#